data_AF-A0A0Q4FUN4-F1
#
_entry.id   AF-A0A0Q4FUN4-F1
#
_cell.length_a   1.000
_cell.length_b   1.000
_cell.length_c   1.000
_cell.angle_alpha   90.00
_cell.angle_beta   90.00
_cell.angle_gamma   90.00
#
_symmetry.space_group_name_H-M   'P 1'
#
loop_
_entity.id
_entity.type
_entity.pdbx_description
1 polymer ?
#
loop_
_entity_poly.entity_id
_entity_poly.type
_entity_poly.pdbx_seq_one_letter_code
_entity_poly.pdbx_strand_id
1 'polypeptide(L)'
;MPTSIPLTGCPGLIDLMLTGEGLCPSFTLNGVQCAVERVEGHACFEAVTPDFGLSVIYPGWYAGEHGAPAQIVIVGDTQDCLQWLPIDPADKRALINRLPLDEINKTMFTLAV
;
A
#
# COMPACT_ATOMS: atom_id res chain seq x y z
N MET A 1 13.48 -8.54 1.96
CA MET A 1 13.55 -7.20 2.58
C MET A 1 12.35 -6.38 2.10
N PRO A 2 11.84 -5.43 2.91
CA PRO A 2 10.75 -4.55 2.48
C PRO A 2 11.11 -3.82 1.19
N THR A 3 10.10 -3.51 0.38
CA THR A 3 10.32 -2.80 -0.89
C THR A 3 10.13 -1.31 -0.71
N SER A 4 11.17 -0.54 -1.05
CA SER A 4 11.09 0.92 -1.12
C SER A 4 10.36 1.36 -2.38
N ILE A 5 9.26 2.09 -2.25
CA ILE A 5 8.53 2.69 -3.36
C ILE A 5 8.46 4.21 -3.17
N PRO A 6 9.03 5.00 -4.10
CA PRO A 6 8.85 6.45 -4.09
C PRO A 6 7.37 6.81 -4.13
N LEU A 7 6.95 7.66 -3.21
CA LEU A 7 5.58 8.12 -3.09
C LEU A 7 5.03 8.78 -4.38
N THR A 8 5.89 9.44 -5.14
CA THR A 8 5.55 10.03 -6.45
C THR A 8 5.15 9.02 -7.52
N GLY A 9 5.35 7.72 -7.29
CA GLY A 9 5.03 6.65 -8.22
C GLY A 9 3.77 5.84 -7.88
N CYS A 10 3.10 6.13 -6.76
CA CYS A 10 1.89 5.41 -6.30
C CYS A 10 0.95 6.33 -5.46
N PRO A 11 0.39 7.42 -6.03
CA PRO A 11 -0.50 8.34 -5.31
C PRO A 11 -1.73 7.68 -4.67
N GLY A 12 -2.28 6.60 -5.22
CA GLY A 12 -3.43 5.92 -4.64
C GLY A 12 -3.16 5.34 -3.23
N LEU A 13 -1.91 5.01 -2.89
CA LEU A 13 -1.57 4.59 -1.53
C LEU A 13 -1.62 5.75 -0.52
N ILE A 14 -1.37 6.99 -0.98
CA ILE A 14 -1.52 8.23 -0.19
C ILE A 14 -2.99 8.46 0.09
N ASP A 15 -3.83 8.38 -0.95
CA ASP A 15 -5.27 8.65 -0.86
C ASP A 15 -5.96 7.71 0.15
N LEU A 16 -5.54 6.45 0.21
CA LEU A 16 -6.03 5.48 1.20
C LEU A 16 -5.77 5.92 2.65
N MET A 17 -4.61 6.51 2.92
CA MET A 17 -4.27 6.99 4.26
C MET A 17 -5.00 8.28 4.61
N LEU A 18 -5.13 9.20 3.66
CA LEU A 18 -5.88 10.44 3.84
C LEU A 18 -7.37 10.17 4.09
N THR A 19 -7.91 9.10 3.50
CA THR A 19 -9.26 8.62 3.79
C THR A 19 -9.43 8.26 5.28
N GLY A 20 -8.43 7.61 5.89
CA GLY A 20 -8.44 7.28 7.32
C GLY A 20 -8.37 8.51 8.23
N GLU A 21 -7.56 9.52 7.87
CA GLU A 21 -7.45 10.78 8.61
C GLU A 21 -8.80 11.51 8.75
N GLY A 22 -9.64 11.46 7.71
CA GLY A 22 -10.94 12.11 7.72
C GLY A 22 -12.04 11.39 8.52
N LEU A 23 -11.86 10.10 8.83
CA LEU A 23 -12.93 9.25 9.35
C LEU A 23 -12.66 8.69 10.75
N CYS A 24 -11.50 8.04 10.96
CA CYS A 24 -11.11 7.36 12.20
C CYS A 24 -9.73 6.69 11.96
N PRO A 25 -8.85 6.54 12.97
CA PRO A 25 -7.61 5.76 12.84
C PRO A 25 -7.82 4.29 12.43
N SER A 26 -9.05 3.79 12.47
CA SER A 26 -9.40 2.47 11.92
C SER A 26 -10.72 2.54 11.16
N PHE A 27 -10.79 1.94 9.98
CA PHE A 27 -11.96 1.96 9.11
C PHE A 27 -12.06 0.66 8.30
N THR A 28 -13.24 0.35 7.79
CA THR A 28 -13.44 -0.83 6.94
C THR A 28 -13.46 -0.42 5.47
N LEU A 29 -12.66 -1.09 4.65
CA LEU A 29 -12.56 -0.87 3.20
C LEU A 29 -12.72 -2.18 2.45
N ASN A 30 -13.76 -2.29 1.62
CA ASN A 30 -14.12 -3.52 0.90
C ASN A 30 -14.22 -4.76 1.82
N GLY A 31 -14.75 -4.57 3.04
CA GLY A 31 -14.89 -5.64 4.02
C GLY A 31 -13.61 -6.00 4.80
N VAL A 32 -12.49 -5.32 4.53
CA VAL A 32 -11.23 -5.50 5.27
C VAL A 32 -11.06 -4.38 6.28
N GLN A 33 -10.63 -4.73 7.49
CA GLN A 33 -10.32 -3.74 8.52
C GLN A 33 -8.94 -3.14 8.24
N CYS A 34 -8.93 -1.82 8.07
CA CYS A 34 -7.74 -1.01 7.86
C CYS A 34 -7.46 -0.15 9.09
N ALA A 35 -6.19 0.15 9.32
CA ALA A 35 -5.75 1.10 10.32
C ALA A 35 -4.74 2.08 9.73
N VAL A 36 -4.80 3.32 10.19
CA VAL A 36 -3.82 4.36 9.91
C VAL A 36 -3.31 4.89 11.24
N GLU A 37 -2.01 4.72 11.47
CA GLU A 37 -1.33 5.25 12.65
C GLU A 37 -0.32 6.33 12.22
N ARG A 38 -0.18 7.37 13.05
CA ARG A 38 0.82 8.43 12.84
C ARG A 38 1.63 8.62 14.11
N VAL A 39 2.95 8.53 13.98
CA VAL A 39 3.88 8.67 15.10
C VAL A 39 5.07 9.51 14.65
N GLU A 40 5.30 10.64 15.32
CA GLU A 40 6.51 11.47 15.13
C GLU A 40 6.86 11.76 13.66
N GLY A 41 5.89 12.20 12.85
CA GLY A 41 6.11 12.48 11.43
C GLY A 41 6.30 11.24 10.56
N HIS A 42 5.93 10.06 11.06
CA HIS A 42 5.80 8.83 10.28
C HIS A 42 4.33 8.47 10.17
N ALA A 43 3.97 7.76 9.11
CA ALA A 43 2.63 7.22 8.95
C ALA A 43 2.70 5.74 8.59
N CYS A 44 1.83 4.93 9.19
CA CYS A 44 1.66 3.52 8.90
C CYS A 44 0.23 3.27 8.41
N PHE A 45 0.08 2.53 7.32
CA PHE A 45 -1.18 1.97 6.87
C PHE A 45 -1.12 0.46 6.99
N GLU A 46 -2.11 -0.13 7.62
CA GLU A 46 -2.18 -1.57 7.80
C GLU A 46 -3.54 -2.12 7.39
N ALA A 47 -3.52 -3.29 6.78
CA ALA A 47 -4.70 -4.09 6.49
C ALA A 47 -4.39 -5.57 6.68
N VAL A 48 -5.24 -6.27 7.43
CA VAL A 48 -5.01 -7.67 7.79
C VAL A 48 -6.25 -8.49 7.50
N THR A 49 -6.06 -9.60 6.79
CA THR A 49 -7.06 -10.63 6.50
C THR A 49 -6.50 -12.00 6.91
N PRO A 50 -7.31 -13.08 6.86
CA PRO A 50 -6.82 -14.44 7.03
C PRO A 50 -5.78 -14.86 5.98
N ASP A 51 -5.85 -14.29 4.77
CA ASP A 51 -5.07 -14.71 3.60
C ASP A 51 -3.84 -13.83 3.37
N PHE A 52 -3.89 -12.56 3.78
CA PHE A 52 -2.77 -11.62 3.64
C PHE A 52 -2.71 -10.56 4.73
N GLY A 53 -1.52 -9.99 4.92
CA GLY A 53 -1.28 -8.76 5.67
C GLY A 53 -0.52 -7.77 4.79
N LEU A 54 -0.95 -6.51 4.81
CA LEU A 54 -0.29 -5.39 4.16
C LEU A 54 0.09 -4.36 5.22
N SER A 55 1.34 -3.93 5.21
CA SER A 55 1.82 -2.78 5.96
C SER A 55 2.57 -1.84 5.01
N VAL A 56 2.21 -0.56 5.05
CA VAL A 56 2.90 0.49 4.31
C VAL A 56 3.38 1.56 5.29
N ILE A 57 4.68 1.75 5.34
CA ILE A 57 5.33 2.67 6.28
C ILE A 57 5.91 3.83 5.49
N TYR A 58 5.54 5.04 5.88
CA TYR A 58 6.01 6.29 5.29
C TYR A 58 6.92 6.99 6.29
N PRO A 59 8.25 6.92 6.09
CA PRO A 59 9.18 7.71 6.88
C PRO A 59 9.11 9.17 6.47
N GLY A 60 9.03 10.09 7.45
CA GLY A 60 8.98 11.53 7.17
C GLY A 60 7.72 11.97 6.42
N TRP A 61 6.57 11.40 6.78
CA TRP A 61 5.26 11.87 6.33
C TRP A 61 4.94 13.27 6.88
N TYR A 62 4.95 14.26 5.99
CA TYR A 62 4.47 15.62 6.24
C TYR A 62 3.41 15.97 5.21
N ALA A 63 2.31 16.62 5.63
CA ALA A 63 1.26 17.06 4.72
C ALA A 63 1.86 18.02 3.67
N GLY A 64 1.97 17.56 2.41
CA GLY A 64 2.51 18.33 1.29
C GLY A 64 3.87 17.85 0.74
N GLU A 65 4.59 16.96 1.42
CA GLU A 65 5.84 16.36 0.91
C GLU A 65 5.67 14.87 0.63
N HIS A 66 5.51 14.52 -0.64
CA HIS A 66 5.27 13.14 -1.11
C HIS A 66 6.44 12.58 -1.94
N GLY A 67 7.67 13.02 -1.64
CA GLY A 67 8.88 12.58 -2.34
C GLY A 67 9.61 11.41 -1.68
N ALA A 68 9.29 11.10 -0.43
CA ALA A 68 10.00 10.09 0.35
C ALA A 68 9.65 8.66 -0.10
N PRO A 69 10.60 7.70 -0.05
CA PRO A 69 10.32 6.30 -0.31
C PRO A 69 9.52 5.68 0.84
N ALA A 70 8.34 5.16 0.52
CA ALA A 70 7.56 4.31 1.39
C ALA A 70 8.15 2.91 1.44
N GLN A 71 8.06 2.24 2.59
CA GLN A 71 8.36 0.81 2.71
C GLN A 71 7.07 0.01 2.65
N ILE A 72 7.03 -1.00 1.78
CA ILE A 72 5.89 -1.91 1.67
C ILE A 72 6.29 -3.31 2.12
N VAL A 73 5.44 -3.88 2.98
CA VAL A 73 5.52 -5.26 3.44
C VAL A 73 4.19 -5.94 3.13
N ILE A 74 4.26 -7.05 2.41
CA ILE A 74 3.14 -7.95 2.15
C ILE A 74 3.51 -9.31 2.74
N VAL A 75 2.60 -9.90 3.51
CA VAL A 75 2.71 -11.24 4.08
C VAL A 75 1.50 -12.05 3.61
N GLY A 76 1.69 -13.33 3.29
CA GLY A 76 0.62 -14.18 2.77
C GLY A 76 0.45 -14.07 1.25
N ASP A 77 -0.78 -14.16 0.76
CA ASP A 77 -1.07 -14.14 -0.68
C ASP A 77 -0.94 -12.72 -1.26
N THR A 78 0.10 -12.52 -2.06
CA THR A 78 0.37 -11.22 -2.70
C THR A 78 -0.65 -10.89 -3.79
N GLN A 79 -1.19 -11.90 -4.48
CA GLN A 79 -2.17 -11.68 -5.53
C GLN A 79 -3.48 -11.19 -4.92
N ASP A 80 -3.96 -11.84 -3.86
CA ASP A 80 -5.19 -11.44 -3.17
C ASP A 80 -5.05 -10.03 -2.57
N CYS A 81 -3.89 -9.72 -1.98
CA CYS A 81 -3.58 -8.38 -1.51
C CYS A 81 -3.67 -7.33 -2.64
N LEU A 82 -3.06 -7.60 -3.80
CA LEU A 82 -3.05 -6.68 -4.94
C LEU A 82 -4.43 -6.54 -5.60
N GLN A 83 -5.24 -7.61 -5.61
CA GLN A 83 -6.61 -7.56 -6.10
C GLN A 83 -7.50 -6.72 -5.18
N TRP A 84 -7.43 -6.94 -3.86
CA TRP A 84 -8.20 -6.18 -2.88
C TRP A 84 -7.84 -4.69 -2.84
N LEU A 85 -6.55 -4.36 -2.92
CA LEU A 85 -6.03 -3.00 -2.75
C LEU A 85 -6.71 -2.04 -3.75
N PRO A 86 -7.56 -1.08 -3.31
CA PRO A 86 -8.40 -0.32 -4.23
C PRO A 86 -7.70 0.98 -4.66
N ILE A 87 -6.58 0.83 -5.35
CA ILE A 87 -5.84 1.92 -6.00
C ILE A 87 -5.96 1.80 -7.52
N ASP A 88 -5.70 2.90 -8.23
CA ASP A 88 -5.79 2.95 -9.69
C ASP A 88 -4.91 1.88 -10.37
N PRO A 89 -5.34 1.34 -11.53
CA PRO A 89 -4.59 0.32 -12.26
C PRO A 89 -3.16 0.74 -12.60
N ALA A 90 -2.92 2.02 -12.89
CA ALA A 90 -1.58 2.55 -13.16
C ALA A 90 -0.66 2.41 -11.93
N ASP A 91 -1.18 2.72 -10.74
CA ASP A 91 -0.44 2.62 -9.48
C ASP A 91 -0.23 1.17 -9.06
N LYS A 92 -1.22 0.30 -9.28
CA LYS A 92 -1.06 -1.15 -9.10
C LYS A 92 0.08 -1.69 -9.97
N ARG A 93 0.15 -1.30 -11.24
CA ARG A 93 1.25 -1.72 -12.14
C ARG A 93 2.59 -1.16 -11.68
N ALA A 94 2.63 0.10 -11.23
CA ALA A 94 3.81 0.72 -10.68
C ALA A 94 4.30 -0.01 -9.40
N LEU A 95 3.38 -0.45 -8.55
CA LEU A 95 3.62 -1.27 -7.37
C LEU A 95 4.17 -2.65 -7.75
N ILE A 96 3.46 -3.39 -8.62
CA ILE A 96 3.85 -4.74 -9.09
C ILE A 96 5.28 -4.75 -9.64
N ASN A 97 5.64 -3.76 -10.47
CA ASN A 97 6.97 -3.68 -11.07
C ASN A 97 8.09 -3.45 -10.06
N ARG A 98 7.77 -2.91 -8.87
CA ARG A 98 8.75 -2.63 -7.80
C ARG A 98 8.80 -3.74 -6.76
N LEU A 99 7.73 -4.51 -6.60
CA LEU A 99 7.69 -5.65 -5.69
C LEU A 99 8.77 -6.69 -6.07
N PRO A 100 9.32 -7.42 -5.08
CA PRO A 100 10.42 -8.35 -5.27
C PRO A 100 9.88 -9.71 -5.77
N LEU A 101 9.09 -9.66 -6.83
CA LEU A 101 8.47 -10.79 -7.51
C LEU A 101 9.37 -11.25 -8.66
N ASP A 102 9.30 -12.53 -9.03
CA ASP A 102 9.90 -12.98 -10.29
C ASP A 102 9.13 -12.43 -11.50
N GLU A 103 9.74 -12.51 -12.68
CA GLU A 103 9.19 -11.93 -13.91
C GLU A 103 7.87 -12.59 -14.36
N ILE A 104 7.65 -13.87 -14.02
CA ILE A 104 6.40 -14.57 -14.35
C ILE A 104 5.27 -13.98 -13.49
N ASN A 105 5.48 -13.90 -12.18
CA ASN A 105 4.54 -13.33 -11.23
C ASN A 105 4.24 -11.85 -11.53
N LYS A 106 5.25 -11.04 -11.85
CA LYS A 106 5.04 -9.66 -12.32
C LYS A 106 4.16 -9.59 -13.57
N THR A 107 4.41 -10.44 -14.55
CA THR A 107 3.63 -10.50 -15.78
C THR A 107 2.18 -10.92 -15.50
N MET A 108 1.99 -11.99 -14.73
CA MET A 108 0.65 -12.48 -14.38
C MET A 108 -0.15 -11.43 -13.61
N PHE A 109 0.44 -10.81 -12.60
CA PHE A 109 -0.26 -9.79 -11.81
C PHE A 109 -0.54 -8.54 -12.62
N THR A 110 0.35 -8.14 -13.54
CA THR A 110 0.11 -7.00 -14.43
C THR A 110 -1.05 -7.24 -15.40
N LEU A 111 -1.24 -8.48 -15.86
CA LEU A 111 -2.38 -8.86 -16.72
C LEU A 111 -3.71 -8.92 -15.94
N ALA A 112 -3.65 -9.12 -14.63
CA ALA A 112 -4.82 -9.17 -13.75
C ALA A 112 -5.29 -7.77 -13.29
N VAL A 113 -4.59 -6.71 -13.70
CA VAL A 113 -4.84 -5.29 -13.35
C VAL A 113 -5.30 -4.50 -14.56
#